data_AF-A0A5E4IA28-F1
#
_entry.id   AF-A0A5E4IA28-F1
#
_cell.length_a   1.000
_cell.length_b   1.000
_cell.length_c   1.000
_cell.angle_alpha   90.00
_cell.angle_beta   90.00
_cell.angle_gamma   90.00
#
_symmetry.space_group_name_H-M   'P 1'
#
loop_
_entity.id
_entity.type
_entity.pdbx_description
1 polymer ?
#
loop_
_entity_poly.entity_id
_entity_poly.type
_entity_poly.pdbx_seq_one_letter_code
_entity_poly.pdbx_strand_id
1 'polypeptide(L)'
;MKPAVVLIALVMIAAQFALAGAEQAIDTNDTSGVNAINTGAPSIAPDSVFWGLKNAFDRLSLALTFNPQSRAEKGLQIAEERLREFRKMAEKGDVAAAEKAKASYDDYVQKAKTAAGGISENNKTVEMEKQIEIQNKVEEFESHVENESAALKVKIEVHGNLTPEQKAFIDSLVQGMQNQTGSLKVEIEQNKERIKVEIKQRTGKSDDEIENEIEGIENRTHLSTIRSEKALEEIAGAQKELAKLEADISANNVTDQAVLVLLNNSRQKLSEAQNALNASKSGEAYGLANAAQHLAENAREKIGRLLENTGEHQEGEKELNETGKLEHGDSNQSGERGHDRFCIQVITPAKNEKTGECKEFPTPCSVPDGWEKVDSCQESSAHNETKPV
;
A
#
# COMPACT_ATOMS: atom_id res chain seq x y z
N MET A 1 73.59 -0.49 -37.81
CA MET A 1 72.42 -1.28 -37.37
C MET A 1 71.53 -0.35 -36.57
N LYS A 2 70.31 -0.07 -37.05
CA LYS A 2 69.39 0.93 -36.49
C LYS A 2 68.04 0.27 -36.24
N PRO A 3 67.47 0.34 -35.04
CA PRO A 3 66.04 0.15 -34.83
C PRO A 3 65.43 1.43 -34.27
N ALA A 4 64.80 2.23 -35.13
CA ALA A 4 64.04 3.42 -34.71
C ALA A 4 62.93 3.79 -35.71
N VAL A 5 62.29 2.80 -36.36
CA VAL A 5 61.32 3.06 -37.45
C VAL A 5 59.96 2.38 -37.27
N VAL A 6 59.71 1.64 -36.18
CA VAL A 6 58.45 0.87 -36.06
C VAL A 6 57.36 1.57 -35.21
N LEU A 7 57.63 2.73 -34.61
CA LEU A 7 56.68 3.38 -33.69
C LEU A 7 55.97 4.65 -34.24
N ILE A 8 55.96 4.87 -35.56
CA ILE A 8 55.27 6.02 -36.21
C ILE A 8 54.28 5.54 -37.29
N ALA A 9 53.66 4.38 -37.08
CA ALA A 9 52.58 3.89 -37.96
C ALA A 9 51.26 3.62 -37.23
N LEU A 10 51.18 3.90 -35.92
CA LEU A 10 49.99 3.64 -35.10
C LEU A 10 49.35 4.90 -34.48
N VAL A 11 49.83 6.10 -34.86
CA VAL A 11 49.27 7.40 -34.43
C VAL A 11 48.57 8.13 -35.59
N MET A 12 48.57 7.59 -36.80
CA MET A 12 47.96 8.21 -38.00
C MET A 12 46.66 7.53 -38.47
N ILE A 13 45.96 6.79 -37.61
CA ILE A 13 44.59 6.26 -37.86
C ILE A 13 43.61 6.83 -36.83
N ALA A 14 43.84 8.06 -36.34
CA ALA A 14 42.94 8.74 -35.41
C ALA A 14 42.59 10.18 -35.85
N ALA A 15 42.89 10.56 -37.10
CA ALA A 15 42.74 11.94 -37.56
C ALA A 15 42.00 12.11 -38.92
N GLN A 16 41.19 11.13 -39.33
CA GLN A 16 40.39 11.21 -40.58
C GLN A 16 38.87 11.05 -40.40
N PHE A 17 38.34 11.24 -39.19
CA PHE A 17 36.90 11.39 -38.95
C PHE A 17 36.54 12.80 -38.47
N ALA A 18 37.20 13.81 -39.04
CA ALA A 18 36.77 15.20 -38.99
C ALA A 18 36.45 15.62 -40.44
N LEU A 19 35.27 16.21 -40.64
CA LEU A 19 34.69 16.69 -41.91
C LEU A 19 33.88 15.68 -42.75
N ALA A 20 32.67 15.36 -42.29
CA ALA A 20 31.47 15.29 -43.14
C ALA A 20 30.22 15.26 -42.24
N GLY A 21 29.45 16.34 -42.20
CA GLY A 21 28.21 16.42 -41.44
C GLY A 21 27.78 17.84 -41.12
N ALA A 22 27.46 18.62 -42.15
CA ALA A 22 26.67 19.83 -42.02
C ALA A 22 25.17 19.45 -41.98
N GLU A 23 24.44 20.12 -41.08
CA GLU A 23 22.99 20.31 -41.07
C GLU A 23 22.09 19.07 -41.15
N GLN A 24 21.87 18.46 -39.98
CA GLN A 24 20.51 18.31 -39.50
C GLN A 24 20.46 18.85 -38.06
N ALA A 25 19.69 19.92 -37.86
CA ALA A 25 19.23 20.31 -36.54
C ALA A 25 18.29 19.22 -36.03
N ILE A 26 18.88 18.20 -35.40
CA ILE A 26 18.14 17.25 -34.57
C ILE A 26 18.00 17.94 -33.22
N ASP A 27 16.76 18.30 -32.91
CA ASP A 27 16.31 18.80 -31.62
C ASP A 27 16.52 17.69 -30.57
N THR A 28 17.72 17.63 -29.99
CA THR A 28 18.05 16.74 -28.87
C THR A 28 17.61 17.37 -27.55
N ASN A 29 16.34 17.76 -27.47
CA ASN A 29 15.65 18.00 -26.21
C ASN A 29 14.67 16.88 -25.88
N ASP A 30 14.80 15.74 -26.56
CA ASP A 30 14.13 14.50 -26.19
C ASP A 30 14.89 13.81 -25.06
N THR A 31 14.83 14.44 -23.88
CA THR A 31 15.01 13.77 -22.58
C THR A 31 13.75 12.96 -22.27
N SER A 32 13.11 12.36 -23.27
CA SER A 32 12.34 11.14 -23.11
C SER A 32 13.33 9.99 -23.00
N GLY A 33 14.13 10.02 -21.94
CA GLY A 33 14.58 8.80 -21.28
C GLY A 33 13.34 8.13 -20.69
N VAL A 34 12.43 7.72 -21.56
CA VAL A 34 11.34 6.83 -21.20
C VAL A 34 12.08 5.60 -20.73
N ASN A 35 12.06 5.40 -19.42
CA ASN A 35 12.25 4.11 -18.80
C ASN A 35 11.42 3.14 -19.63
N ALA A 36 12.07 2.44 -20.57
CA ALA A 36 11.49 1.25 -21.15
C ALA A 36 11.36 0.33 -19.95
N ILE A 37 10.17 0.39 -19.31
CA ILE A 37 9.77 -0.49 -18.23
C ILE A 37 10.14 -1.85 -18.77
N ASN A 38 11.18 -2.42 -18.18
CA ASN A 38 11.79 -3.63 -18.70
C ASN A 38 10.84 -4.76 -18.31
N THR A 39 9.73 -4.85 -19.05
CA THR A 39 8.69 -5.89 -18.98
C THR A 39 9.24 -7.24 -19.41
N GLY A 40 10.55 -7.32 -19.67
CA GLY A 40 11.29 -8.55 -19.82
C GLY A 40 11.02 -9.49 -18.66
N ALA A 41 10.80 -10.77 -19.01
CA ALA A 41 10.66 -11.84 -18.05
C ALA A 41 11.83 -11.82 -17.04
N PRO A 42 11.59 -12.18 -15.76
CA PRO A 42 12.64 -12.21 -14.75
C PRO A 42 13.78 -13.14 -15.21
N SER A 43 15.02 -12.64 -15.10
CA SER A 43 16.20 -13.27 -15.70
C SER A 43 16.48 -14.66 -15.14
N ILE A 44 16.30 -14.87 -13.83
CA ILE A 44 16.50 -16.15 -13.15
C ILE A 44 15.45 -16.28 -12.05
N ALA A 45 14.57 -17.28 -12.16
CA ALA A 45 13.50 -17.52 -11.18
C ALA A 45 13.98 -18.38 -9.98
N PRO A 46 13.26 -18.36 -8.84
CA PRO A 46 13.65 -19.08 -7.62
C PRO A 46 13.77 -20.61 -7.74
N ASP A 47 13.18 -21.20 -8.78
CA ASP A 47 13.25 -22.61 -9.15
C ASP A 47 14.60 -23.00 -9.82
N SER A 48 15.40 -22.02 -10.22
CA SER A 48 16.71 -22.25 -10.86
C SER A 48 17.85 -22.37 -9.85
N VAL A 49 18.78 -23.30 -10.12
CA VAL A 49 20.03 -23.48 -9.35
C VAL A 49 20.86 -22.19 -9.30
N PHE A 50 20.80 -21.37 -10.36
CA PHE A 50 21.54 -20.11 -10.45
C PHE A 50 20.92 -18.97 -9.64
N TRP A 51 19.72 -19.15 -9.08
CA TRP A 51 19.08 -18.11 -8.27
C TRP A 51 19.88 -17.76 -7.01
N GLY A 52 20.52 -18.75 -6.39
CA GLY A 52 21.43 -18.51 -5.27
C GLY A 52 22.63 -17.64 -5.64
N LEU A 53 23.19 -17.84 -6.84
CA LEU A 53 24.29 -17.03 -7.38
C LEU A 53 23.82 -15.59 -7.67
N LYS A 54 22.65 -15.42 -8.27
CA LYS A 54 22.02 -14.12 -8.47
C LYS A 54 21.87 -13.36 -7.15
N ASN A 55 21.34 -14.02 -6.12
CA ASN A 55 21.18 -13.39 -4.80
C ASN A 55 22.52 -13.01 -4.16
N ALA A 56 23.57 -13.82 -4.35
CA ALA A 56 24.91 -13.49 -3.87
C ALA A 56 25.45 -12.24 -4.59
N PHE A 57 25.23 -12.13 -5.91
CA PHE A 57 25.63 -10.97 -6.68
C PHE A 57 24.85 -9.70 -6.30
N ASP A 58 23.54 -9.82 -6.07
CA ASP A 58 22.70 -8.70 -5.62
C ASP A 58 23.13 -8.18 -4.25
N ARG A 59 23.43 -9.09 -3.31
CA ARG A 59 23.99 -8.74 -1.99
C ARG A 59 25.33 -8.05 -2.12
N LEU A 60 26.22 -8.53 -2.99
CA LEU A 60 27.51 -7.91 -3.25
C LEU A 60 27.35 -6.53 -3.88
N SER A 61 26.49 -6.39 -4.89
CA SER A 61 26.21 -5.12 -5.56
C SER A 61 25.66 -4.09 -4.57
N LEU A 62 24.73 -4.49 -3.70
CA LEU A 62 24.20 -3.62 -2.67
C LEU A 62 25.25 -3.23 -1.62
N ALA A 63 26.09 -4.19 -1.19
CA ALA A 63 27.17 -3.95 -0.24
C ALA A 63 28.25 -3.00 -0.79
N LEU A 64 28.54 -3.07 -2.09
CA LEU A 64 29.47 -2.17 -2.79
C LEU A 64 28.85 -0.79 -3.10
N THR A 65 27.55 -0.61 -2.85
CA THR A 65 26.88 0.70 -3.00
C THR A 65 27.03 1.47 -1.69
N PHE A 66 28.01 2.39 -1.64
CA PHE A 66 28.39 3.08 -0.40
C PHE A 66 27.47 4.23 -0.01
N ASN A 67 26.92 4.94 -0.99
CA ASN A 67 26.04 6.08 -0.74
C ASN A 67 24.66 5.58 -0.23
N PRO A 68 24.13 6.12 0.89
CA PRO A 68 22.84 5.68 1.44
C PRO A 68 21.66 5.84 0.49
N GLN A 69 21.59 6.96 -0.24
CA GLN A 69 20.55 7.19 -1.25
C GLN A 69 20.66 6.13 -2.35
N SER A 70 21.81 6.00 -3.03
CA SER A 70 21.99 4.99 -4.09
C SER A 70 21.74 3.57 -3.60
N ARG A 71 22.05 3.28 -2.33
CA ARG A 71 21.76 1.97 -1.71
C ARG A 71 20.27 1.75 -1.51
N ALA A 72 19.51 2.77 -1.10
CA ALA A 72 18.05 2.68 -1.01
C ALA A 72 17.44 2.39 -2.39
N GLU A 73 17.85 3.14 -3.42
CA GLU A 73 17.39 2.94 -4.80
C GLU A 73 17.74 1.54 -5.32
N LYS A 74 18.97 1.08 -5.06
CA LYS A 74 19.39 -0.26 -5.47
C LYS A 74 18.60 -1.35 -4.74
N GLY A 75 18.28 -1.14 -3.47
CA GLY A 75 17.40 -2.02 -2.70
C GLY A 75 16.02 -2.15 -3.33
N LEU A 76 15.40 -1.01 -3.69
CA LEU A 76 14.11 -0.98 -4.39
C LEU A 76 14.14 -1.71 -5.74
N GLN A 77 15.18 -1.45 -6.55
CA GLN A 77 15.35 -2.13 -7.84
C GLN A 77 15.42 -3.66 -7.69
N ILE A 78 16.14 -4.15 -6.68
CA ILE A 78 16.22 -5.59 -6.44
C ILE A 78 14.87 -6.12 -5.93
N ALA A 79 14.20 -5.40 -5.03
CA ALA A 79 12.87 -5.77 -4.55
C ALA A 79 11.85 -5.87 -5.69
N GLU A 80 11.90 -4.97 -6.67
CA GLU A 80 11.05 -5.00 -7.86
C GLU A 80 11.30 -6.24 -8.73
N GLU A 81 12.54 -6.69 -8.83
CA GLU A 81 12.84 -7.96 -9.49
C GLU A 81 12.26 -9.15 -8.70
N ARG A 82 12.28 -9.09 -7.36
CA ARG A 82 11.64 -10.11 -6.52
C ARG A 82 10.12 -10.13 -6.63
N LEU A 83 9.49 -8.97 -6.83
CA LEU A 83 8.06 -8.87 -7.11
C LEU A 83 7.71 -9.59 -8.43
N ARG A 84 8.50 -9.37 -9.49
CA ARG A 84 8.30 -10.06 -10.78
C ARG A 84 8.55 -11.58 -10.69
N GLU A 85 9.58 -11.99 -9.94
CA GLU A 85 9.82 -13.41 -9.64
C GLU A 85 8.65 -14.02 -8.86
N PHE A 86 8.16 -13.34 -7.82
CA PHE A 86 7.01 -13.74 -7.01
C PHE A 86 5.78 -13.97 -7.88
N ARG A 87 5.40 -12.96 -8.69
CA ARG A 87 4.25 -13.07 -9.60
C ARG A 87 4.38 -14.29 -10.50
N LYS A 88 5.53 -14.46 -11.16
CA LYS A 88 5.75 -15.59 -12.07
C LYS A 88 5.61 -16.95 -11.37
N MET A 89 6.04 -17.08 -10.12
CA MET A 89 5.90 -18.33 -9.36
C MET A 89 4.46 -18.55 -8.88
N ALA A 90 3.79 -17.49 -8.42
CA ALA A 90 2.38 -17.52 -8.03
C ALA A 90 1.46 -17.93 -9.20
N GLU A 91 1.71 -17.39 -10.40
CA GLU A 91 0.99 -17.77 -11.63
C GLU A 91 1.17 -19.25 -12.01
N LYS A 92 2.31 -19.86 -11.66
CA LYS A 92 2.57 -21.29 -11.87
C LYS A 92 1.96 -22.18 -10.76
N GLY A 93 1.47 -21.58 -9.68
CA GLY A 93 1.08 -22.30 -8.46
C GLY A 93 2.23 -22.89 -7.67
N ASP A 94 3.46 -22.45 -7.92
CA ASP A 94 4.61 -22.82 -7.10
C ASP A 94 4.67 -21.92 -5.86
N VAL A 95 3.86 -22.28 -4.88
CA VAL A 95 3.68 -21.52 -3.64
C VAL A 95 4.99 -21.40 -2.85
N ALA A 96 5.81 -22.46 -2.83
CA ALA A 96 7.09 -22.44 -2.11
C ALA A 96 8.10 -21.49 -2.76
N ALA A 97 8.18 -21.48 -4.09
CA ALA A 97 9.05 -20.54 -4.81
C ALA A 97 8.54 -19.09 -4.69
N ALA A 98 7.22 -18.88 -4.67
CA ALA A 98 6.61 -17.58 -4.44
C ALA A 98 6.94 -17.06 -3.03
N GLU A 99 6.79 -17.88 -1.99
CA GLU A 99 7.16 -17.51 -0.62
C GLU A 99 8.64 -17.13 -0.51
N LYS A 100 9.52 -17.87 -1.18
CA LYS A 100 10.96 -17.57 -1.22
C LYS A 100 11.27 -16.23 -1.91
N ALA A 101 10.57 -15.92 -3.00
CA ALA A 101 10.69 -14.62 -3.67
C ALA A 101 10.20 -13.49 -2.77
N LYS A 102 9.07 -13.70 -2.08
CA LYS A 102 8.52 -12.74 -1.11
C LYS A 102 9.46 -12.51 0.07
N ALA A 103 10.05 -13.54 0.65
CA ALA A 103 11.03 -13.37 1.74
C ALA A 103 12.25 -12.57 1.28
N SER A 104 12.71 -12.77 0.04
CA SER A 104 13.78 -11.96 -0.54
C SER A 104 13.34 -10.53 -0.80
N TYR A 105 12.10 -10.30 -1.23
CA TYR A 105 11.51 -8.98 -1.39
C TYR A 105 11.54 -8.22 -0.05
N ASP A 106 11.03 -8.82 1.02
CA ASP A 106 10.99 -8.21 2.36
C ASP A 106 12.39 -7.78 2.84
N ASP A 107 13.40 -8.64 2.64
CA ASP A 107 14.80 -8.34 2.97
C ASP A 107 15.32 -7.09 2.24
N TYR A 108 15.03 -6.94 0.94
CA TYR A 108 15.49 -5.79 0.16
C TYR A 108 14.70 -4.50 0.44
N VAL A 109 13.40 -4.59 0.72
CA VAL A 109 12.61 -3.44 1.20
C VAL A 109 13.14 -2.96 2.55
N GLN A 110 13.46 -3.87 3.48
CA GLN A 110 14.03 -3.50 4.78
C GLN A 110 15.43 -2.87 4.66
N LYS A 111 16.24 -3.34 3.70
CA LYS A 111 17.54 -2.72 3.39
C LYS A 111 17.38 -1.34 2.77
N ALA A 112 16.40 -1.16 1.88
CA ALA A 112 16.07 0.14 1.33
C ALA A 112 15.62 1.12 2.42
N LYS A 113 14.75 0.65 3.34
CA LYS A 113 14.31 1.39 4.53
C LYS A 113 15.46 1.85 5.40
N THR A 114 16.35 0.93 5.76
CA THR A 114 17.53 1.24 6.58
C THR A 114 18.45 2.25 5.89
N ALA A 115 18.65 2.11 4.57
CA ALA A 115 19.48 3.01 3.79
C ALA A 115 18.87 4.41 3.66
N ALA A 116 17.55 4.51 3.45
CA ALA A 116 16.81 5.77 3.39
C ALA A 116 16.88 6.54 4.73
N GLY A 117 16.69 5.85 5.86
CA GLY A 117 16.85 6.45 7.20
C GLY A 117 18.30 6.85 7.53
N GLY A 118 19.28 6.29 6.82
CA GLY A 118 20.71 6.61 6.94
C GLY A 118 21.19 7.75 6.03
N ILE A 119 20.32 8.37 5.23
CA ILE A 119 20.67 9.57 4.45
C ILE A 119 20.87 10.72 5.44
N SER A 120 22.08 11.26 5.48
CA SER A 120 22.44 12.42 6.30
C SER A 120 23.36 13.32 5.51
N GLU A 121 23.05 14.62 5.48
CA GLU A 121 23.85 15.63 4.81
C GLU A 121 24.16 16.79 5.76
N ASN A 122 25.26 17.48 5.52
CA ASN A 122 25.60 18.68 6.30
C ASN A 122 24.56 19.78 6.06
N ASN A 123 24.08 19.91 4.82
CA ASN A 123 23.01 20.81 4.42
C ASN A 123 21.68 20.07 4.46
N LYS A 124 20.76 20.52 5.32
CA LYS A 124 19.47 19.86 5.55
C LYS A 124 18.47 20.05 4.40
N THR A 125 18.58 21.11 3.61
CA THR A 125 17.82 21.25 2.36
C THR A 125 18.25 20.17 1.35
N VAL A 126 19.55 19.88 1.25
CA VAL A 126 20.06 18.81 0.38
C VAL A 126 19.65 17.43 0.91
N GLU A 127 19.65 17.23 2.23
CA GLU A 127 19.12 16.01 2.84
C GLU A 127 17.65 15.79 2.48
N MET A 128 16.82 16.84 2.59
CA MET A 128 15.41 16.83 2.22
C MET A 128 15.20 16.47 0.74
N GLU A 129 15.99 17.07 -0.16
CA GLU A 129 15.94 16.78 -1.60
C GLU A 129 16.21 15.31 -1.89
N LYS A 130 17.20 14.70 -1.24
CA LYS A 130 17.47 13.26 -1.38
C LYS A 130 16.36 12.38 -0.81
N GLN A 131 15.75 12.77 0.30
CA GLN A 131 14.60 12.03 0.86
C GLN A 131 13.40 12.08 -0.09
N ILE A 132 13.14 13.25 -0.70
CA ILE A 132 12.11 13.42 -1.71
C ILE A 132 12.40 12.56 -2.94
N GLU A 133 13.62 12.54 -3.46
CA GLU A 133 13.98 11.66 -4.59
C GLU A 133 13.74 10.17 -4.29
N ILE A 134 14.08 9.71 -3.07
CA ILE A 134 13.78 8.33 -2.65
C ILE A 134 12.27 8.11 -2.52
N GLN A 135 11.54 9.07 -1.98
CA GLN A 135 10.08 9.00 -1.91
C GLN A 135 9.47 8.79 -3.30
N ASN A 136 9.93 9.52 -4.33
CA ASN A 136 9.43 9.37 -5.70
C ASN A 136 9.58 7.92 -6.18
N LYS A 137 10.75 7.31 -5.92
CA LYS A 137 11.00 5.92 -6.30
C LYS A 137 10.17 4.92 -5.50
N VAL A 138 9.86 5.23 -4.25
CA VAL A 138 8.96 4.40 -3.42
C VAL A 138 7.52 4.49 -3.92
N GLU A 139 7.06 5.67 -4.33
CA GLU A 139 5.72 5.85 -4.90
C GLU A 139 5.58 5.12 -6.25
N GLU A 140 6.60 5.20 -7.12
CA GLU A 140 6.66 4.41 -8.37
C GLU A 140 6.64 2.90 -8.08
N PHE A 141 7.46 2.46 -7.12
CA PHE A 141 7.53 1.07 -6.70
C PHE A 141 6.23 0.56 -6.07
N GLU A 142 5.54 1.37 -5.27
CA GLU A 142 4.23 1.06 -4.69
C GLU A 142 3.19 0.83 -5.81
N SER A 143 3.16 1.70 -6.82
CA SER A 143 2.30 1.52 -7.99
C SER A 143 2.64 0.23 -8.76
N HIS A 144 3.92 -0.17 -8.85
CA HIS A 144 4.29 -1.46 -9.42
C HIS A 144 3.78 -2.64 -8.58
N VAL A 145 3.87 -2.57 -7.25
CA VAL A 145 3.30 -3.60 -6.35
C VAL A 145 1.80 -3.71 -6.55
N GLU A 146 1.08 -2.61 -6.61
CA GLU A 146 -0.38 -2.57 -6.82
C GLU A 146 -0.76 -3.18 -8.18
N ASN A 147 -0.11 -2.73 -9.25
CA ASN A 147 -0.38 -3.20 -10.62
C ASN A 147 -0.07 -4.69 -10.81
N GLU A 148 1.08 -5.16 -10.32
CA GLU A 148 1.47 -6.57 -10.42
C GLU A 148 0.54 -7.47 -9.58
N SER A 149 0.08 -6.98 -8.43
CA SER A 149 -0.87 -7.68 -7.56
C SER A 149 -2.26 -7.79 -8.20
N ALA A 150 -2.76 -6.69 -8.78
CA ALA A 150 -4.03 -6.68 -9.51
C ALA A 150 -3.99 -7.60 -10.73
N ALA A 151 -2.90 -7.55 -11.50
CA ALA A 151 -2.71 -8.42 -12.66
C ALA A 151 -2.63 -9.90 -12.27
N LEU A 152 -1.94 -10.21 -11.17
CA LEU A 152 -1.87 -11.56 -10.61
C LEU A 152 -3.26 -12.07 -10.20
N LYS A 153 -4.04 -11.25 -9.49
CA LYS A 153 -5.40 -11.60 -9.05
C LYS A 153 -6.31 -11.97 -10.22
N VAL A 154 -6.35 -11.12 -11.26
CA VAL A 154 -7.12 -11.40 -12.49
C VAL A 154 -6.67 -12.72 -13.13
N LYS A 155 -5.37 -12.95 -13.23
CA LYS A 155 -4.85 -14.16 -13.87
C LYS A 155 -5.14 -15.43 -13.06
N ILE A 156 -5.09 -15.36 -11.73
CA ILE A 156 -5.47 -16.46 -10.84
C ILE A 156 -6.96 -16.77 -10.93
N GLU A 157 -7.81 -15.73 -11.03
CA GLU A 157 -9.26 -15.89 -11.16
C GLU A 157 -9.67 -16.48 -12.51
N VAL A 158 -9.05 -16.04 -13.61
CA VAL A 158 -9.42 -16.45 -14.98
C VAL A 158 -8.76 -17.76 -15.41
N HIS A 159 -7.50 -17.99 -15.03
CA HIS A 159 -6.66 -19.07 -15.57
C HIS A 159 -6.06 -20.02 -14.53
N GLY A 160 -6.23 -19.74 -13.23
CA GLY A 160 -5.52 -20.46 -12.18
C GLY A 160 -6.14 -21.81 -11.82
N ASN A 161 -5.35 -22.88 -11.94
CA ASN A 161 -5.62 -24.19 -11.31
C ASN A 161 -5.23 -24.20 -9.81
N LEU A 162 -5.32 -23.06 -9.13
CA LEU A 162 -4.96 -22.95 -7.72
C LEU A 162 -6.09 -23.41 -6.82
N THR A 163 -5.77 -24.14 -5.76
CA THR A 163 -6.74 -24.48 -4.72
C THR A 163 -7.15 -23.22 -3.95
N PRO A 164 -8.34 -23.18 -3.33
CA PRO A 164 -8.76 -22.05 -2.48
C PRO A 164 -7.72 -21.68 -1.42
N GLU A 165 -7.05 -22.68 -0.83
CA GLU A 165 -6.02 -22.49 0.18
C GLU A 165 -4.77 -21.82 -0.41
N GLN A 166 -4.36 -22.21 -1.62
CA GLN A 166 -3.23 -21.58 -2.30
C GLN A 166 -3.54 -20.13 -2.69
N LYS A 167 -4.78 -19.84 -3.12
CA LYS A 167 -5.23 -18.47 -3.42
C LYS A 167 -5.15 -17.61 -2.17
N ALA A 168 -5.76 -18.06 -1.07
CA ALA A 168 -5.73 -17.33 0.20
C ALA A 168 -4.30 -17.12 0.71
N PHE A 169 -3.41 -18.10 0.54
CA PHE A 169 -2.01 -17.94 0.91
C PHE A 169 -1.29 -16.89 0.03
N ILE A 170 -1.46 -16.92 -1.29
CA ILE A 170 -0.88 -15.91 -2.19
C ILE A 170 -1.41 -14.52 -1.87
N ASP A 171 -2.71 -14.39 -1.60
CA ASP A 171 -3.31 -13.12 -1.18
C ASP A 171 -2.67 -12.59 0.10
N SER A 172 -2.39 -13.47 1.07
CA SER A 172 -1.69 -13.09 2.31
C SER A 172 -0.25 -12.62 2.05
N LEU A 173 0.45 -13.22 1.06
CA LEU A 173 1.79 -12.79 0.66
C LEU A 173 1.76 -11.41 0.00
N VAL A 174 0.80 -11.17 -0.90
CA VAL A 174 0.57 -9.87 -1.55
C VAL A 174 0.32 -8.77 -0.52
N GLN A 175 -0.60 -9.01 0.44
CA GLN A 175 -0.87 -8.08 1.52
C GLN A 175 0.39 -7.80 2.35
N GLY A 176 1.20 -8.84 2.61
CA GLY A 176 2.49 -8.69 3.27
C GLY A 176 3.43 -7.72 2.53
N MET A 177 3.51 -7.80 1.20
CA MET A 177 4.36 -6.94 0.37
C MET A 177 3.86 -5.49 0.36
N GLN A 178 2.54 -5.28 0.26
CA GLN A 178 1.91 -3.96 0.37
C GLN A 178 2.21 -3.32 1.73
N ASN A 179 2.03 -4.07 2.81
CA ASN A 179 2.32 -3.60 4.17
C ASN A 179 3.79 -3.22 4.36
N GLN A 180 4.72 -4.01 3.82
CA GLN A 180 6.16 -3.69 3.90
C GLN A 180 6.50 -2.41 3.12
N THR A 181 5.93 -2.21 1.93
CA THR A 181 6.12 -0.98 1.14
C THR A 181 5.54 0.24 1.85
N GLY A 182 4.34 0.09 2.41
CA GLY A 182 3.73 1.14 3.23
C GLY A 182 4.61 1.49 4.44
N SER A 183 5.22 0.50 5.10
CA SER A 183 6.13 0.75 6.22
C SER A 183 7.41 1.51 5.84
N LEU A 184 7.89 1.35 4.61
CA LEU A 184 9.01 2.10 4.06
C LEU A 184 8.60 3.55 3.78
N LYS A 185 7.42 3.76 3.17
CA LYS A 185 6.85 5.09 2.92
C LYS A 185 6.68 5.89 4.21
N VAL A 186 6.14 5.27 5.26
CA VAL A 186 5.99 5.89 6.60
C VAL A 186 7.33 6.33 7.17
N GLU A 187 8.37 5.51 7.06
CA GLU A 187 9.73 5.85 7.55
C GLU A 187 10.33 7.05 6.80
N ILE A 188 10.12 7.12 5.49
CA ILE A 188 10.59 8.27 4.70
C ILE A 188 9.88 9.55 5.14
N GLU A 189 8.56 9.51 5.34
CA GLU A 189 7.81 10.67 5.83
C GLU A 189 8.25 11.09 7.25
N GLN A 190 8.47 10.14 8.16
CA GLN A 190 9.01 10.44 9.49
C GLN A 190 10.38 11.12 9.43
N ASN A 191 11.25 10.68 8.52
CA ASN A 191 12.55 11.30 8.31
C ASN A 191 12.43 12.71 7.71
N LYS A 192 11.50 12.93 6.77
CA LYS A 192 11.21 14.27 6.25
C LYS A 192 10.75 15.22 7.36
N GLU A 193 9.78 14.81 8.18
CA GLU A 193 9.31 15.63 9.31
C GLU A 193 10.43 15.96 10.30
N ARG A 194 11.32 15.01 10.60
CA ARG A 194 12.54 15.27 11.39
C ARG A 194 13.41 16.34 10.73
N ILE A 195 13.66 16.24 9.43
CA ILE A 195 14.49 17.21 8.69
C ILE A 195 13.82 18.59 8.65
N LYS A 196 12.48 18.68 8.50
CA LYS A 196 11.74 19.96 8.59
C LYS A 196 12.02 20.67 9.91
N VAL A 197 11.92 19.96 11.02
CA VAL A 197 12.21 20.49 12.36
C VAL A 197 13.67 20.98 12.45
N GLU A 198 14.63 20.23 11.91
CA GLU A 198 16.03 20.63 11.90
C GLU A 198 16.31 21.87 11.04
N ILE A 199 15.66 21.99 9.87
CA ILE A 199 15.72 23.19 9.02
C ILE A 199 15.17 24.39 9.78
N LYS A 200 14.00 24.24 10.42
CA LYS A 200 13.36 25.30 11.24
C LYS A 200 14.29 25.79 12.34
N GLN A 201 14.88 24.87 13.10
CA GLN A 201 15.79 25.20 14.20
C GLN A 201 17.07 25.91 13.72
N ARG A 202 17.63 25.52 12.57
CA ARG A 202 18.89 26.08 12.05
C ARG A 202 18.71 27.42 11.34
N THR A 203 17.60 27.61 10.66
CA THR A 203 17.40 28.77 9.77
C THR A 203 16.49 29.83 10.37
N GLY A 204 15.65 29.48 11.34
CA GLY A 204 14.63 30.38 11.89
C GLY A 204 13.45 30.64 10.95
N LYS A 205 13.34 29.89 9.84
CA LYS A 205 12.19 29.96 8.92
C LYS A 205 10.90 29.54 9.62
N SER A 206 9.80 30.13 9.19
CA SER A 206 8.45 29.71 9.54
C SER A 206 8.08 28.36 8.89
N ASP A 207 7.02 27.72 9.38
CA ASP A 207 6.53 26.47 8.78
C ASP A 207 6.10 26.67 7.32
N ASP A 208 5.41 27.78 7.02
CA ASP A 208 4.98 28.11 5.64
C ASP A 208 6.18 28.30 4.69
N GLU A 209 7.26 28.95 5.14
CA GLU A 209 8.47 29.11 4.30
C GLU A 209 9.16 27.77 4.03
N ILE A 210 9.13 26.84 4.97
CA ILE A 210 9.69 25.49 4.82
C ILE A 210 8.83 24.67 3.87
N GLU A 211 7.51 24.69 4.01
CA GLU A 211 6.61 23.98 3.10
C GLU A 211 6.73 24.51 1.66
N ASN A 212 6.82 25.83 1.47
CA ASN A 212 7.07 26.41 0.14
C ASN A 212 8.43 25.98 -0.46
N GLU A 213 9.47 25.87 0.36
CA GLU A 213 10.78 25.36 -0.09
C GLU A 213 10.69 23.89 -0.49
N ILE A 214 9.97 23.08 0.28
CA ILE A 214 9.73 21.66 0.01
C ILE A 214 8.93 21.48 -1.28
N GLU A 215 7.86 22.23 -1.46
CA GLU A 215 7.09 22.23 -2.71
C GLU A 215 7.98 22.60 -3.91
N GLY A 216 8.88 23.57 -3.75
CA GLY A 216 9.89 23.91 -4.74
C GLY A 216 10.84 22.74 -5.06
N ILE A 217 11.22 21.94 -4.07
CA ILE A 217 12.04 20.73 -4.27
C ILE A 217 11.24 19.63 -4.96
N GLU A 218 9.99 19.38 -4.54
CA GLU A 218 9.10 18.38 -5.14
C GLU A 218 8.85 18.69 -6.63
N ASN A 219 8.68 19.97 -6.98
CA ASN A 219 8.55 20.42 -8.36
C ASN A 219 9.82 20.19 -9.19
N ARG A 220 11.01 20.42 -8.62
CA ARG A 220 12.29 20.16 -9.30
C ARG A 220 12.58 18.68 -9.53
N THR A 221 12.11 17.81 -8.63
CA THR A 221 12.34 16.35 -8.67
C THR A 221 11.26 15.59 -9.45
N HIS A 222 10.33 16.31 -10.11
CA HIS A 222 9.19 15.76 -10.84
C HIS A 222 8.19 14.94 -9.99
N LEU A 223 8.27 15.05 -8.65
CA LEU A 223 7.33 14.36 -7.77
C LEU A 223 5.90 14.88 -7.93
N SER A 224 5.76 16.19 -8.13
CA SER A 224 4.44 16.80 -8.33
C SER A 224 3.72 16.25 -9.56
N THR A 225 4.46 15.95 -10.64
CA THR A 225 3.93 15.29 -11.83
C THR A 225 3.45 13.87 -11.53
N ILE A 226 4.29 13.03 -10.92
CA ILE A 226 3.94 11.64 -10.59
C ILE A 226 2.70 11.59 -9.67
N ARG A 227 2.66 12.43 -8.64
CA ARG A 227 1.50 12.52 -7.74
C ARG A 227 0.25 13.04 -8.44
N SER A 228 0.40 13.99 -9.36
CA SER A 228 -0.71 14.51 -10.16
C SER A 228 -1.29 13.43 -11.06
N GLU A 229 -0.44 12.65 -11.73
CA GLU A 229 -0.86 11.50 -12.55
C GLU A 229 -1.56 10.44 -11.70
N LYS A 230 -1.02 10.09 -10.53
CA LYS A 230 -1.66 9.14 -9.61
C LYS A 230 -3.00 9.67 -9.09
N ALA A 231 -3.08 10.95 -8.74
CA ALA A 231 -4.34 11.57 -8.34
C ALA A 231 -5.38 11.56 -9.47
N LEU A 232 -4.97 11.79 -10.72
CA LEU A 232 -5.85 11.67 -11.89
C LEU A 232 -6.38 10.24 -12.07
N GLU A 233 -5.51 9.24 -11.93
CA GLU A 233 -5.89 7.83 -12.01
C GLU A 233 -6.92 7.47 -10.94
N GLU A 234 -6.68 7.85 -9.67
CA GLU A 234 -7.64 7.62 -8.59
C GLU A 234 -8.96 8.36 -8.81
N ILE A 235 -8.94 9.60 -9.29
CA ILE A 235 -10.15 10.35 -9.62
C ILE A 235 -10.95 9.61 -10.70
N ALA A 236 -10.28 9.07 -11.72
CA ALA A 236 -10.92 8.27 -12.77
C ALA A 236 -11.49 6.95 -12.22
N GLY A 237 -10.76 6.29 -11.31
CA GLY A 237 -11.23 5.09 -10.59
C GLY A 237 -12.49 5.36 -9.78
N ALA A 238 -12.47 6.41 -8.95
CA ALA A 238 -13.60 6.86 -8.15
C ALA A 238 -14.81 7.24 -9.02
N GLN A 239 -14.60 7.95 -10.14
CA GLN A 239 -15.65 8.24 -11.13
C GLN A 239 -16.32 6.97 -11.66
N LYS A 240 -15.51 5.97 -12.02
CA LYS A 240 -16.00 4.69 -12.55
C LYS A 240 -16.82 3.92 -11.52
N GLU A 241 -16.35 3.82 -10.27
CA GLU A 241 -17.11 3.14 -9.21
C GLU A 241 -18.40 3.89 -8.86
N LEU A 242 -18.37 5.21 -8.85
CA LEU A 242 -19.55 6.04 -8.62
C LEU A 242 -20.59 5.84 -9.73
N ALA A 243 -20.17 5.78 -11.00
CA ALA A 243 -21.07 5.50 -12.11
C ALA A 243 -21.71 4.09 -12.01
N LYS A 244 -20.95 3.07 -11.56
CA LYS A 244 -21.50 1.73 -11.30
C LYS A 244 -22.54 1.77 -10.18
N LEU A 245 -22.23 2.45 -9.08
CA LEU A 245 -23.17 2.60 -7.95
C LEU A 245 -24.47 3.28 -8.39
N GLU A 246 -24.40 4.35 -9.18
CA GLU A 246 -25.58 5.03 -9.72
C GLU A 246 -26.43 4.12 -10.61
N ALA A 247 -25.79 3.29 -11.43
CA ALA A 247 -26.46 2.28 -12.24
C ALA A 247 -27.14 1.20 -11.37
N ASP A 248 -26.46 0.70 -10.33
CA ASP A 248 -26.99 -0.30 -9.39
C ASP A 248 -28.21 0.25 -8.62
N ILE A 249 -28.15 1.50 -8.15
CA ILE A 249 -29.28 2.19 -7.48
C ILE A 249 -30.47 2.31 -8.43
N SER A 250 -30.23 2.72 -9.68
CA SER A 250 -31.28 2.94 -10.67
C SER A 250 -31.94 1.63 -11.11
N ALA A 251 -31.14 0.58 -11.33
CA ALA A 251 -31.64 -0.73 -11.77
C ALA A 251 -32.52 -1.41 -10.71
N ASN A 252 -32.22 -1.20 -9.43
CA ASN A 252 -32.91 -1.87 -8.31
C ASN A 252 -33.90 -0.96 -7.58
N ASN A 253 -34.13 0.27 -8.06
CA ASN A 253 -34.97 1.27 -7.40
C ASN A 253 -34.65 1.45 -5.91
N VAL A 254 -33.35 1.50 -5.56
CA VAL A 254 -32.91 1.58 -4.17
C VAL A 254 -33.32 2.94 -3.59
N THR A 255 -34.15 2.91 -2.54
CA THR A 255 -34.62 4.12 -1.83
C THR A 255 -34.07 4.22 -0.40
N ASP A 256 -33.16 3.32 -0.03
CA ASP A 256 -32.54 3.32 1.29
C ASP A 256 -31.74 4.62 1.53
N GLN A 257 -32.12 5.37 2.57
CA GLN A 257 -31.56 6.68 2.86
C GLN A 257 -30.05 6.64 3.15
N ALA A 258 -29.55 5.57 3.77
CA ALA A 258 -28.12 5.48 4.08
C ALA A 258 -27.28 5.25 2.81
N VAL A 259 -27.79 4.48 1.84
CA VAL A 259 -27.16 4.35 0.52
C VAL A 259 -27.08 5.71 -0.18
N LEU A 260 -28.17 6.49 -0.15
CA LEU A 260 -28.20 7.82 -0.78
C LEU A 260 -27.25 8.82 -0.10
N VAL A 261 -27.10 8.75 1.22
CA VAL A 261 -26.13 9.58 1.96
C VAL A 261 -24.70 9.23 1.55
N LEU A 262 -24.36 7.94 1.46
CA LEU A 262 -23.03 7.50 1.01
C LEU A 262 -22.72 7.95 -0.43
N LEU A 263 -23.69 7.83 -1.34
CA LEU A 263 -23.57 8.33 -2.72
C LEU A 263 -23.27 9.84 -2.75
N ASN A 264 -24.02 10.64 -1.99
CA ASN A 264 -23.83 12.09 -1.98
C ASN A 264 -22.48 12.50 -1.39
N ASN A 265 -22.05 11.84 -0.30
CA ASN A 265 -20.73 12.08 0.30
C ASN A 265 -19.61 11.70 -0.68
N SER A 266 -19.77 10.58 -1.41
CA SER A 266 -18.83 10.15 -2.44
C SER A 266 -18.71 11.19 -3.56
N ARG A 267 -19.84 11.69 -4.08
CA ARG A 267 -19.86 12.78 -5.10
C ARG A 267 -19.19 14.05 -4.61
N GLN A 268 -19.47 14.45 -3.36
CA GLN A 268 -18.85 15.63 -2.77
C GLN A 268 -17.33 15.46 -2.70
N LYS A 269 -16.85 14.33 -2.17
CA LYS A 269 -15.41 14.05 -2.06
C LYS A 269 -14.71 14.02 -3.41
N LEU A 270 -15.36 13.46 -4.42
CA LEU A 270 -14.84 13.46 -5.79
C LEU A 270 -14.74 14.88 -6.37
N SER A 271 -15.74 15.74 -6.11
CA SER A 271 -15.69 17.15 -6.52
C SER A 271 -14.58 17.92 -5.79
N GLU A 272 -14.41 17.70 -4.49
CA GLU A 272 -13.31 18.26 -3.71
C GLU A 272 -11.95 17.81 -4.25
N ALA A 273 -11.82 16.52 -4.63
CA ALA A 273 -10.60 15.97 -5.22
C ALA A 273 -10.22 16.67 -6.53
N GLN A 274 -11.19 16.89 -7.42
CA GLN A 274 -10.99 17.61 -8.67
C GLN A 274 -10.54 19.06 -8.43
N ASN A 275 -11.15 19.74 -7.45
CA ASN A 275 -10.77 21.10 -7.09
C ASN A 275 -9.35 21.16 -6.51
N ALA A 276 -8.99 20.22 -5.63
CA ALA A 276 -7.65 20.11 -5.07
C ALA A 276 -6.60 19.87 -6.17
N LEU A 277 -6.89 19.00 -7.15
CA LEU A 277 -6.00 18.75 -8.27
C LEU A 277 -5.79 20.00 -9.14
N ASN A 278 -6.88 20.73 -9.44
CA ASN A 278 -6.81 21.99 -10.18
C ASN A 278 -6.01 23.07 -9.44
N ALA A 279 -5.95 22.99 -8.11
CA ALA A 279 -5.12 23.83 -7.25
C ALA A 279 -3.68 23.30 -7.08
N SER A 280 -3.26 22.32 -7.89
CA SER A 280 -1.95 21.64 -7.80
C SER A 280 -1.69 20.93 -6.47
N LYS A 281 -2.73 20.65 -5.69
CA LYS A 281 -2.65 19.91 -4.41
C LYS A 281 -2.87 18.42 -4.63
N SER A 282 -1.97 17.79 -5.39
CA SER A 282 -2.12 16.39 -5.82
C SER A 282 -2.28 15.40 -4.66
N GLY A 283 -1.59 15.62 -3.53
CA GLY A 283 -1.73 14.77 -2.35
C GLY A 283 -3.12 14.84 -1.70
N GLU A 284 -3.70 16.04 -1.59
CA GLU A 284 -5.07 16.26 -1.11
C GLU A 284 -6.08 15.64 -2.09
N ALA A 285 -5.87 15.84 -3.39
CA ALA A 285 -6.70 15.27 -4.44
C ALA A 285 -6.73 13.73 -4.39
N TYR A 286 -5.57 13.09 -4.27
CA TYR A 286 -5.43 11.64 -4.13
C TYR A 286 -6.23 11.12 -2.92
N GLY A 287 -6.04 11.72 -1.74
CA GLY A 287 -6.73 11.30 -0.52
C GLY A 287 -8.26 11.46 -0.61
N LEU A 288 -8.74 12.55 -1.20
CA LEU A 288 -10.17 12.80 -1.41
C LEU A 288 -10.77 11.83 -2.44
N ALA A 289 -10.06 11.50 -3.51
CA ALA A 289 -10.50 10.55 -4.53
C ALA A 289 -10.65 9.13 -3.96
N ASN A 290 -9.64 8.68 -3.21
CA ASN A 290 -9.68 7.38 -2.53
C ASN A 290 -10.87 7.31 -1.53
N ALA A 291 -11.06 8.36 -0.72
CA ALA A 291 -12.22 8.45 0.18
C ALA A 291 -13.55 8.39 -0.59
N ALA A 292 -13.65 9.04 -1.76
CA ALA A 292 -14.84 8.97 -2.61
C ALA A 292 -15.10 7.54 -3.10
N GLN A 293 -14.05 6.83 -3.55
CA GLN A 293 -14.16 5.44 -4.01
C GLN A 293 -14.65 4.52 -2.89
N HIS A 294 -14.05 4.56 -1.70
CA HIS A 294 -14.48 3.71 -0.57
C HIS A 294 -15.92 3.99 -0.13
N LEU A 295 -16.36 5.25 -0.15
CA LEU A 295 -17.77 5.58 0.10
C LEU A 295 -18.70 4.94 -0.93
N ALA A 296 -18.29 4.89 -2.20
CA ALA A 296 -19.06 4.25 -3.26
C ALA A 296 -19.10 2.71 -3.09
N GLU A 297 -17.96 2.08 -2.77
CA GLU A 297 -17.88 0.63 -2.50
C GLU A 297 -18.77 0.22 -1.31
N ASN A 298 -18.70 0.95 -0.20
CA ASN A 298 -19.54 0.72 0.97
C ASN A 298 -21.04 0.84 0.65
N ALA A 299 -21.42 1.79 -0.21
CA ALA A 299 -22.80 1.93 -0.67
C ALA A 299 -23.25 0.72 -1.50
N ARG A 300 -22.38 0.22 -2.40
CA ARG A 300 -22.66 -0.98 -3.22
C ARG A 300 -22.79 -2.24 -2.37
N GLU A 301 -21.92 -2.42 -1.38
CA GLU A 301 -22.02 -3.54 -0.44
C GLU A 301 -23.37 -3.51 0.30
N LYS A 302 -23.79 -2.33 0.76
CA LYS A 302 -25.09 -2.15 1.43
C LYS A 302 -26.26 -2.47 0.51
N ILE A 303 -26.19 -2.12 -0.78
CA ILE A 303 -27.18 -2.52 -1.78
C ILE A 303 -27.24 -4.04 -1.89
N GLY A 304 -26.09 -4.72 -1.98
CA GLY A 304 -26.02 -6.19 -2.04
C GLY A 304 -26.80 -6.85 -0.91
N ARG A 305 -26.57 -6.42 0.35
CA ARG A 305 -27.28 -6.94 1.52
C ARG A 305 -28.79 -6.66 1.49
N LEU A 306 -29.23 -5.52 0.95
CA LEU A 306 -30.65 -5.20 0.80
C LEU A 306 -31.34 -6.12 -0.20
N LEU A 307 -30.64 -6.46 -1.29
CA LEU A 307 -31.14 -7.37 -2.32
C LEU A 307 -31.24 -8.80 -1.80
N GLU A 308 -30.24 -9.28 -1.05
CA GLU A 308 -30.25 -10.60 -0.41
C GLU A 308 -31.46 -10.76 0.53
N ASN A 309 -31.70 -9.80 1.42
CA ASN A 309 -32.83 -9.82 2.35
C ASN A 309 -34.21 -9.81 1.64
N THR A 310 -34.28 -9.21 0.46
CA THR A 310 -35.55 -9.17 -0.32
C THR A 310 -35.81 -10.51 -1.03
N GLY A 311 -34.76 -11.24 -1.39
CA GLY A 311 -34.86 -12.54 -2.06
C GLY A 311 -35.33 -13.68 -1.15
N GLU A 312 -34.81 -13.75 0.09
CA GLU A 312 -35.14 -14.83 1.04
C GLU A 312 -36.63 -14.88 1.41
N HIS A 313 -37.32 -13.73 1.42
CA HIS A 313 -38.75 -13.67 1.71
C HIS A 313 -39.64 -14.28 0.61
N GLN A 314 -39.19 -14.35 -0.64
CA GLN A 314 -40.01 -14.88 -1.74
C GLN A 314 -39.95 -16.40 -1.88
N GLU A 315 -38.93 -17.07 -1.35
CA GLU A 315 -38.85 -18.53 -1.36
C GLU A 315 -39.64 -19.17 -0.21
N GLY A 316 -39.71 -18.52 0.96
CA GLY A 316 -40.48 -19.01 2.11
C GLY A 316 -42.00 -18.96 1.95
N GLU A 317 -42.54 -18.02 1.16
CA GLU A 317 -44.00 -17.93 0.91
C GLU A 317 -44.52 -18.97 -0.09
N LYS A 318 -43.64 -19.61 -0.88
CA LYS A 318 -44.05 -20.70 -1.78
C LYS A 318 -44.25 -22.03 -1.05
N GLU A 319 -43.54 -22.30 0.04
CA GLU A 319 -43.73 -23.54 0.82
C GLU A 319 -44.96 -23.50 1.76
N LEU A 320 -45.40 -22.31 2.19
CA LEU A 320 -46.55 -22.16 3.11
C LEU A 320 -47.93 -22.31 2.43
N ASN A 321 -48.00 -22.32 1.10
CA ASN A 321 -49.24 -22.56 0.36
C ASN A 321 -49.46 -24.02 -0.06
N GLU A 322 -48.50 -24.93 0.14
CA GLU A 322 -48.65 -26.35 -0.19
C GLU A 322 -48.91 -27.27 1.02
N THR A 323 -48.82 -26.77 2.25
CA THR A 323 -49.04 -27.57 3.47
C THR A 323 -50.23 -27.08 4.31
N GLY A 324 -51.34 -26.77 3.63
CA GLY A 324 -52.66 -26.63 4.25
C GLY A 324 -53.28 -27.97 4.65
N LYS A 325 -52.66 -28.72 5.57
CA LYS A 325 -53.37 -29.78 6.33
C LYS A 325 -52.70 -30.05 7.68
N LEU A 326 -53.32 -29.47 8.71
CA LEU A 326 -53.53 -29.98 10.08
C LEU A 326 -52.54 -31.06 10.57
N GLU A 327 -51.81 -30.78 11.66
CA GLU A 327 -52.09 -31.37 12.98
C GLU A 327 -51.57 -30.44 14.10
N HIS A 328 -52.39 -30.30 15.15
CA HIS A 328 -52.01 -29.71 16.44
C HIS A 328 -51.10 -30.70 17.18
N GLY A 329 -49.85 -30.32 17.43
CA GLY A 329 -48.92 -31.05 18.28
C GLY A 329 -48.29 -30.12 19.30
N ASP A 330 -48.88 -30.08 20.51
CA ASP A 330 -48.25 -29.59 21.72
C ASP A 330 -46.89 -30.29 21.93
N SER A 331 -45.78 -29.56 21.80
CA SER A 331 -44.52 -30.03 22.37
C SER A 331 -43.67 -28.85 22.85
N ASN A 332 -43.75 -28.69 24.16
CA ASN A 332 -42.94 -27.84 25.00
C ASN A 332 -41.51 -28.43 25.09
N GLN A 333 -40.56 -27.88 24.35
CA GLN A 333 -39.13 -28.18 24.53
C GLN A 333 -38.29 -26.90 24.44
N SER A 334 -38.03 -26.34 25.62
CA SER A 334 -37.00 -25.33 25.89
C SER A 334 -35.61 -25.94 25.67
N GLY A 335 -35.14 -25.95 24.43
CA GLY A 335 -33.75 -26.24 24.10
C GLY A 335 -32.91 -24.97 24.16
N GLU A 336 -32.09 -24.84 25.20
CA GLU A 336 -31.02 -23.84 25.29
C GLU A 336 -30.05 -24.01 24.11
N ARG A 337 -30.32 -23.29 23.01
CA ARG A 337 -29.33 -23.09 21.96
C ARG A 337 -28.31 -22.09 22.49
N GLY A 338 -27.10 -22.59 22.78
CA GLY A 338 -25.94 -21.76 23.07
C GLY A 338 -25.71 -20.80 21.91
N HIS A 339 -26.11 -19.55 22.10
CA HIS A 339 -25.77 -18.47 21.18
C HIS A 339 -24.24 -18.32 21.19
N ASP A 340 -23.59 -18.76 20.12
CA ASP A 340 -22.25 -18.30 19.74
C ASP A 340 -22.34 -16.79 19.49
N ARG A 341 -22.20 -16.03 20.58
CA ARG A 341 -22.09 -14.57 20.51
C ARG A 341 -20.70 -14.27 20.01
N PHE A 342 -20.62 -13.65 18.83
CA PHE A 342 -19.39 -13.04 18.34
C PHE A 342 -18.91 -12.01 19.36
N CYS A 343 -17.78 -12.29 20.01
CA CYS A 343 -17.19 -11.43 21.02
C CYS A 343 -16.19 -10.50 20.33
N ILE A 344 -16.47 -9.20 20.34
CA ILE A 344 -15.55 -8.17 19.82
C ILE A 344 -14.26 -8.16 20.67
N GLN A 345 -13.10 -8.08 20.00
CA GLN A 345 -11.78 -8.02 20.65
C GLN A 345 -11.48 -6.61 21.20
N VAL A 346 -12.18 -6.20 22.24
CA VAL A 346 -11.93 -4.94 22.95
C VAL A 346 -11.72 -5.23 24.43
N ILE A 347 -10.60 -4.73 24.97
CA ILE A 347 -10.28 -4.81 26.38
C ILE A 347 -11.43 -4.18 27.17
N THR A 348 -12.05 -4.96 28.05
CA THR A 348 -13.24 -4.56 28.81
C THR A 348 -12.88 -4.49 30.29
N PRO A 349 -12.78 -3.29 30.87
CA PRO A 349 -12.62 -3.15 32.31
C PRO A 349 -13.90 -3.58 33.03
N ALA A 350 -13.76 -4.32 34.13
CA ALA A 350 -14.87 -4.71 34.97
C ALA A 350 -14.48 -4.74 36.44
N LYS A 351 -15.46 -4.52 37.32
CA LYS A 351 -15.31 -4.47 38.78
C LYS A 351 -16.14 -5.55 39.44
N ASN A 352 -15.54 -6.30 40.36
CA ASN A 352 -16.23 -7.32 41.14
C ASN A 352 -17.12 -6.67 42.21
N GLU A 353 -18.42 -6.95 42.19
CA GLU A 353 -19.37 -6.33 43.14
C GLU A 353 -19.10 -6.71 44.61
N LYS A 354 -18.54 -7.89 44.86
CA LYS A 354 -18.31 -8.39 46.23
C LYS A 354 -16.99 -7.92 46.83
N THR A 355 -15.93 -7.87 46.02
CA THR A 355 -14.57 -7.54 46.52
C THR A 355 -14.16 -6.10 46.23
N GLY A 356 -14.83 -5.44 45.28
CA GLY A 356 -14.43 -4.11 44.79
C GLY A 356 -13.20 -4.12 43.89
N GLU A 357 -12.60 -5.30 43.61
CA GLU A 357 -11.45 -5.45 42.73
C GLU A 357 -11.83 -5.09 41.28
N CYS A 358 -10.97 -4.31 40.59
CA CYS A 358 -11.15 -3.96 39.18
C CYS A 358 -10.08 -4.65 38.32
N LYS A 359 -10.48 -5.27 37.21
CA LYS A 359 -9.60 -5.97 36.27
C LYS A 359 -10.00 -5.70 34.82
N GLU A 360 -9.03 -5.74 33.93
CA GLU A 360 -9.24 -5.69 32.49
C GLU A 360 -9.35 -7.10 31.90
N PHE A 361 -10.40 -7.34 31.13
CA PHE A 361 -10.65 -8.61 30.46
C PHE A 361 -10.40 -8.46 28.95
N PRO A 362 -9.78 -9.45 28.27
CA PRO A 362 -9.44 -9.33 26.84
C PRO A 362 -10.64 -9.09 25.91
N THR A 363 -11.82 -9.59 26.29
CA THR A 363 -13.07 -9.40 25.53
C THR A 363 -14.26 -9.23 26.49
N PRO A 364 -15.37 -8.60 26.04
CA PRO A 364 -16.57 -8.42 26.86
C PRO A 364 -17.26 -9.73 27.29
N CYS A 365 -16.91 -10.86 26.67
CA CYS A 365 -17.43 -12.19 26.97
C CYS A 365 -16.59 -12.94 28.00
N SER A 366 -15.36 -12.49 28.25
CA SER A 366 -14.48 -13.07 29.27
C SER A 366 -14.79 -12.53 30.68
N VAL A 367 -15.69 -11.55 30.80
CA VAL A 367 -16.14 -10.99 32.08
C VAL A 367 -17.04 -12.02 32.79
N PRO A 368 -16.64 -12.57 33.95
CA PRO A 368 -17.43 -13.58 34.67
C PRO A 368 -18.72 -13.00 35.25
N ASP A 369 -19.70 -13.86 35.51
CA ASP A 369 -20.91 -13.47 36.24
C ASP A 369 -20.56 -12.88 37.61
N GLY A 370 -21.24 -11.80 38.00
CA GLY A 370 -20.99 -11.05 39.24
C GLY A 370 -19.91 -9.97 39.13
N TRP A 371 -19.46 -9.65 37.92
CA TRP A 371 -18.64 -8.48 37.61
C TRP A 371 -19.46 -7.44 36.83
N GLU A 372 -19.36 -6.18 37.24
CA GLU A 372 -19.98 -5.04 36.56
C GLU A 372 -18.97 -4.40 35.60
N LYS A 373 -19.34 -4.22 34.32
CA LYS A 373 -18.48 -3.53 33.34
C LYS A 373 -18.38 -2.05 33.70
N VAL A 374 -17.18 -1.50 33.70
CA VAL A 374 -16.90 -0.09 34.02
C VAL A 374 -16.07 0.55 32.90
N ASP A 375 -16.09 1.87 32.80
CA ASP A 375 -15.41 2.58 31.70
C ASP A 375 -13.88 2.49 31.79
N SER A 376 -13.32 2.38 33.00
CA SER A 376 -11.89 2.17 33.23
C SER A 376 -11.63 1.68 34.66
N CYS A 377 -10.57 0.90 34.84
CA CYS A 377 -10.04 0.61 36.17
C CYS A 377 -9.10 1.74 36.58
N GLN A 378 -9.55 2.64 37.46
CA GLN A 378 -8.66 3.64 38.03
C GLN A 378 -7.57 2.92 38.84
N GLU A 379 -6.30 3.12 38.47
CA GLU A 379 -5.17 2.66 39.26
C GLU A 379 -5.31 3.24 40.66
N SER A 380 -5.69 2.39 41.61
CA SER A 380 -5.74 2.77 43.02
C SER A 380 -4.34 3.23 43.38
N SER A 381 -4.19 4.54 43.55
CA SER A 381 -2.92 5.21 43.82
C SER A 381 -2.42 4.69 45.15
N ALA A 382 -1.60 3.63 45.10
CA ALA A 382 -1.02 3.05 46.28
C ALA A 382 -0.28 4.16 47.01
N HIS A 383 -0.78 4.46 48.22
CA HIS A 383 -0.21 5.40 49.16
C HIS A 383 1.30 5.15 49.27
N ASN A 384 2.11 6.09 48.77
CA ASN A 384 3.51 6.22 49.16
C ASN A 384 3.52 6.61 50.64
N GLU A 385 3.53 5.61 51.53
CA GLU A 385 3.92 5.80 52.92
C GLU A 385 5.38 6.29 52.93
N THR A 386 5.53 7.58 53.19
CA THR A 386 6.81 8.22 53.44
C THR A 386 7.44 7.63 54.70
N LYS A 387 8.55 6.93 54.51
CA LYS A 387 9.42 6.47 55.60
C LYS A 387 10.02 7.68 56.33
N PRO A 388 9.89 7.80 57.66
CA PRO A 388 10.53 8.88 58.42
C PRO A 388 12.05 8.69 58.47
N VAL A 389 12.75 9.84 58.46
CA VAL A 389 14.21 10.05 58.38
C VAL A 389 14.98 9.48 59.56
#